data_AF-A0A7Y3AF59-F1
#
_entry.id   AF-A0A7Y3AF59-F1
#
_cell.length_a   1.000
_cell.length_b   1.000
_cell.length_c   1.000
_cell.angle_alpha   90.00
_cell.angle_beta   90.00
_cell.angle_gamma   90.00
#
_symmetry.space_group_name_H-M   'P 1'
#
loop_
_entity.id
_entity.type
_entity.pdbx_description
1 polymer ?
#
loop_
_entity_poly.entity_id
_entity_poly.type
_entity_poly.pdbx_seq_one_letter_code
_entity_poly.pdbx_strand_id
1 'polypeptide(L)'
;MIQFIDYLKEKQQGISYFFYFVIFAVIIGSFMVDTSHAHTWAEKNIPGFWSIFGVVSCFILIFFARWLAKAGITKEENYYDN
;
A
#
# COMPACT_ATOMS: atom_id res chain seq x y z
N MET A 1 9.45 24.01 3.74
CA MET A 1 9.51 22.55 3.55
C MET A 1 9.43 21.81 4.88
N ILE A 2 10.28 22.14 5.87
CA ILE A 2 10.31 21.49 7.20
C ILE A 2 8.98 21.64 7.95
N GLN A 3 8.36 22.83 7.92
CA GLN A 3 7.08 23.08 8.61
C GLN A 3 5.89 22.24 8.12
N PHE A 4 5.90 21.82 6.85
CA PHE A 4 4.85 20.96 6.30
C PHE A 4 5.02 19.51 6.77
N ILE A 5 6.27 19.04 6.84
CA ILE A 5 6.60 17.72 7.38
C ILE A 5 6.27 17.65 8.87
N ASP A 6 6.58 18.71 9.63
CA ASP A 6 6.27 18.79 11.06
C ASP A 6 4.76 18.80 11.30
N TYR A 7 4.00 19.54 10.50
CA TYR A 7 2.53 19.53 10.54
C TYR A 7 1.94 18.13 10.28
N LEU A 8 2.46 17.41 9.27
CA LEU A 8 2.05 16.04 8.98
C LEU A 8 2.44 15.06 10.10
N LYS A 9 3.61 15.26 10.73
CA LYS A 9 4.05 14.48 11.90
C LYS A 9 3.16 14.72 13.12
N GLU A 10 2.80 15.97 13.39
CA GLU A 10 1.97 16.33 14.54
C GLU A 10 0.55 15.76 14.42
N LYS A 11 0.01 15.67 13.20
CA LYS A 11 -1.27 15.01 12.92
C LYS A 11 -1.14 13.58 12.39
N GLN A 12 0.03 12.94 12.53
CA GLN A 12 0.32 11.63 11.93
C GLN A 12 -0.67 10.55 12.36
N GLN A 13 -1.14 10.59 13.62
CA GLN A 13 -2.15 9.65 14.10
C GLN A 13 -3.46 9.79 13.32
N GLY A 14 -3.95 11.02 13.11
CA GLY A 14 -5.18 11.28 12.36
C GLY A 14 -5.06 10.86 10.89
N ILE A 15 -3.91 11.11 10.28
CA ILE A 15 -3.64 10.70 8.90
C ILE A 15 -3.60 9.16 8.80
N SER A 16 -2.99 8.49 9.76
CA SER A 16 -2.93 7.02 9.79
C SER A 16 -4.32 6.42 9.93
N TYR A 17 -5.15 6.95 10.83
CA TYR A 17 -6.54 6.53 10.97
C TYR A 17 -7.35 6.75 9.70
N PHE A 18 -7.19 7.91 9.05
CA PHE A 18 -7.83 8.18 7.76
C PHE A 18 -7.41 7.17 6.69
N PHE A 19 -6.13 6.84 6.62
CA PHE A 19 -5.62 5.86 5.66
C PHE A 19 -6.18 4.46 5.92
N TYR A 20 -6.21 4.02 7.18
CA TYR A 20 -6.85 2.75 7.56
C TYR A 20 -8.35 2.75 7.25
N PHE A 21 -9.03 3.87 7.48
CA PHE A 21 -10.44 4.03 7.13
C PHE A 21 -10.67 3.89 5.63
N VAL A 22 -9.83 4.50 4.79
CA VAL A 22 -9.92 4.38 3.32
C VAL A 22 -9.70 2.93 2.89
N ILE A 23 -8.68 2.25 3.42
CA ILE A 23 -8.45 0.82 3.13
C ILE A 23 -9.67 -0.01 3.50
N PHE A 24 -10.23 0.21 4.69
CA PHE A 24 -11.40 -0.50 5.17
C PHE A 24 -12.63 -0.24 4.30
N ALA A 25 -12.86 1.01 3.90
CA ALA A 25 -13.94 1.40 3.00
C ALA A 25 -13.81 0.73 1.62
N VAL A 26 -12.59 0.65 1.06
CA VAL A 26 -12.32 -0.04 -0.20
C VAL A 26 -12.59 -1.54 -0.10
N ILE A 27 -12.19 -2.18 1.02
CA ILE A 27 -12.49 -3.58 1.28
C ILE A 27 -14.01 -3.81 1.33
N ILE A 28 -14.75 -3.00 2.10
CA ILE A 28 -16.22 -3.11 2.20
C ILE A 28 -16.88 -2.87 0.84
N GLY A 29 -16.48 -1.82 0.11
CA GLY A 29 -17.04 -1.52 -1.20
C GLY A 29 -16.83 -2.65 -2.20
N SER A 30 -15.79 -3.46 -2.03
CA SER A 30 -15.52 -4.61 -2.89
C SER A 30 -16.45 -5.80 -2.68
N PHE A 31 -17.18 -5.84 -1.56
CA PHE A 31 -18.28 -6.80 -1.38
C PHE A 31 -19.55 -6.39 -2.14
N MET A 32 -19.68 -5.12 -2.53
CA MET A 32 -20.83 -4.61 -3.30
C MET A 32 -20.62 -4.72 -4.82
N VAL A 33 -19.41 -5.06 -5.27
CA VAL A 33 -19.12 -5.25 -6.69
C VAL A 33 -19.66 -6.62 -7.13
N ASP A 34 -20.56 -6.59 -8.10
CA ASP A 34 -21.11 -7.79 -8.72
C ASP A 34 -20.04 -8.52 -9.53
N THR A 35 -19.75 -9.77 -9.16
CA THR A 35 -18.72 -10.63 -9.76
C THR A 35 -19.31 -11.62 -10.78
N SER A 36 -20.45 -11.29 -11.39
CA SER A 36 -21.14 -12.18 -12.35
C SER A 36 -20.30 -12.52 -13.60
N HIS A 37 -19.27 -11.74 -13.94
CA HIS A 37 -18.32 -12.01 -15.03
C HIS A 37 -16.93 -12.45 -14.52
N ALA A 38 -16.86 -13.14 -13.38
CA ALA A 38 -15.61 -13.71 -12.88
C ALA A 38 -15.11 -14.85 -13.78
N HIS A 39 -14.01 -14.62 -14.49
CA HIS A 39 -13.36 -15.64 -15.33
C HIS A 39 -12.40 -16.55 -14.54
N THR A 40 -12.09 -16.22 -13.28
CA THR A 40 -11.11 -16.95 -12.45
C THR A 40 -11.76 -17.56 -11.20
N TRP A 41 -11.33 -18.77 -10.79
CA TRP A 41 -11.82 -19.46 -9.59
C TRP A 41 -11.73 -18.61 -8.31
N ALA A 42 -10.66 -17.81 -8.17
CA ALA A 42 -10.44 -16.97 -6.99
C ALA A 42 -11.46 -15.82 -6.90
N GLU A 43 -11.82 -15.20 -8.03
CA GLU A 43 -12.81 -14.12 -8.09
C GLU A 43 -14.22 -14.60 -7.75
N LYS A 44 -14.53 -15.87 -8.04
CA LYS A 44 -15.84 -16.47 -7.75
C LYS A 44 -16.00 -16.92 -6.30
N ASN A 45 -14.93 -17.39 -5.66
CA ASN A 45 -15.01 -17.95 -4.30
C ASN A 45 -14.63 -16.94 -3.21
N ILE A 46 -13.93 -15.86 -3.55
CA ILE A 46 -13.42 -14.89 -2.58
C ILE A 46 -14.09 -13.53 -2.83
N PRO A 47 -15.11 -13.15 -2.04
CA PRO A 47 -15.67 -11.81 -2.13
C PRO A 47 -14.61 -10.78 -1.74
N GLY A 48 -14.47 -9.73 -2.54
CA GLY A 48 -13.45 -8.70 -2.33
C GLY A 48 -12.03 -9.09 -2.74
N PHE A 49 -11.85 -10.15 -3.55
CA PHE A 49 -10.55 -10.63 -4.02
C PHE A 49 -9.62 -9.51 -4.51
N TRP A 50 -10.11 -8.62 -5.38
CA TRP A 50 -9.30 -7.56 -5.98
C TRP A 50 -8.74 -6.55 -4.97
N SER A 51 -9.51 -6.20 -3.94
CA SER A 51 -9.02 -5.28 -2.90
C SER A 51 -8.00 -5.94 -1.98
N ILE A 52 -8.23 -7.20 -1.61
CA ILE A 52 -7.25 -7.97 -0.84
C ILE A 52 -5.96 -8.12 -1.66
N PHE A 53 -6.09 -8.50 -2.93
CA PHE A 53 -4.97 -8.65 -3.85
C PHE A 53 -4.18 -7.35 -3.99
N GLY A 54 -4.85 -6.20 -4.17
CA GLY A 54 -4.20 -4.90 -4.26
C GLY A 54 -3.43 -4.54 -2.99
N VAL A 55 -4.04 -4.70 -1.81
CA VAL A 55 -3.40 -4.41 -0.52
C VAL A 55 -2.19 -5.33 -0.29
N VAL A 56 -2.35 -6.63 -0.51
CA VAL A 56 -1.27 -7.62 -0.33
C VAL A 56 -0.12 -7.36 -1.31
N SER A 57 -0.44 -7.09 -2.59
CA SER A 57 0.56 -6.77 -3.61
C SER A 57 1.36 -5.52 -3.23
N CYS A 58 0.69 -4.50 -2.68
CA CYS A 58 1.36 -3.30 -2.20
C CYS A 58 2.37 -3.61 -1.09
N PHE A 59 1.98 -4.41 -0.09
CA PHE A 59 2.92 -4.85 0.95
C PHE A 59 4.09 -5.65 0.37
N ILE A 60 3.83 -6.60 -0.53
CA ILE A 60 4.87 -7.40 -1.19
C ILE A 60 5.87 -6.48 -1.90
N LEU A 61 5.39 -5.50 -2.66
CA LEU A 61 6.26 -4.54 -3.37
C LEU A 61 7.10 -3.72 -2.38
N ILE A 62 6.54 -3.25 -1.27
CA ILE A 62 7.30 -2.53 -0.24
C ILE A 62 8.41 -3.42 0.33
N PHE A 63 8.10 -4.66 0.70
CA PHE A 63 9.11 -5.60 1.21
C PHE A 63 10.18 -5.91 0.18
N PHE A 64 9.78 -6.13 -1.07
CA PHE A 64 10.70 -6.42 -2.17
C PHE A 64 11.62 -5.22 -2.46
N ALA A 65 11.07 -4.00 -2.50
CA ALA A 65 11.86 -2.78 -2.65
C ALA A 65 12.84 -2.59 -1.49
N ARG A 66 12.42 -2.84 -0.25
CA ARG A 66 13.30 -2.78 0.93
C ARG A 66 14.39 -3.85 0.88
N TRP A 67 14.08 -5.04 0.39
CA TRP A 67 15.06 -6.11 0.22
C TRP A 67 16.10 -5.75 -0.85
N LEU A 68 15.65 -5.24 -2.00
CA LEU A 68 16.52 -4.75 -3.06
C LEU A 68 17.42 -3.60 -2.61
N ALA A 69 16.88 -2.66 -1.82
CA ALA A 69 17.68 -1.58 -1.23
C ALA A 69 18.81 -2.14 -0.35
N LYS A 70 18.49 -3.11 0.53
CA LYS A 70 19.49 -3.81 1.36
C LYS A 70 20.48 -4.67 0.56
N ALA A 71 20.06 -5.19 -0.60
CA ALA A 71 20.91 -5.99 -1.48
C ALA A 71 21.99 -5.15 -2.21
N GLY A 72 22.09 -3.85 -1.92
CA GLY A 72 23.17 -2.99 -2.43
C GLY A 72 22.81 -2.20 -3.68
N ILE A 73 21.52 -2.12 -4.06
CA ILE A 73 21.06 -1.19 -5.11
C ILE A 73 21.10 0.26 -4.61
N THR A 74 21.11 0.48 -3.30
CA THR A 74 21.26 1.82 -2.74
C THR A 74 22.69 2.32 -2.96
N LYS A 75 22.76 3.47 -3.61
CA LYS A 75 23.99 4.21 -3.88
C LYS A 75 24.65 4.64 -2.57
N GLU A 76 25.98 4.54 -2.49
CA GLU A 76 26.71 4.98 -1.30
C GLU A 76 26.45 6.47 -1.02
N GLU A 77 26.33 6.82 0.26
CA GLU A 77 25.95 8.18 0.69
C GLU A 77 26.94 9.24 0.18
N ASN A 78 28.21 8.86 0.01
CA ASN A 78 29.29 9.74 -0.46
C ASN A 78 29.42 9.82 -2.00
N TYR A 79 28.50 9.26 -2.79
CA TYR A 79 28.67 9.20 -4.24
C TYR A 79 28.74 10.59 -4.90
N TYR A 80 28.08 11.60 -4.32
CA TYR A 80 28.08 12.98 -4.82
C TYR A 80 29.06 13.90 -4.07
N ASP A 81 29.86 13.35 -3.15
CA ASP A 81 30.85 14.12 -2.39
C ASP A 81 32.17 14.32 -3.16
N ASN A 82 32.20 13.98 -4.46
CA ASN A 82 33.29 14.30 -5.38
C ASN A 82 32.74 15.02 -6.63
#